data_AF-A0A350C1Z2-F1
#
_entry.id   AF-A0A350C1Z2-F1
#
_cell.length_a   1.000
_cell.length_b   1.000
_cell.length_c   1.000
_cell.angle_alpha   90.00
_cell.angle_beta   90.00
_cell.angle_gamma   90.00
#
_symmetry.space_group_name_H-M   'P 1'
#
loop_
_entity.id
_entity.type
_entity.pdbx_description
1 polymer ?
#
loop_
_entity_poly.entity_id
_entity_poly.type
_entity_poly.pdbx_seq_one_letter_code
_entity_poly.pdbx_strand_id
1 'polypeptide(L)'
;LEKGKRMAVLKQDHFRYDEETVLNTVMMGHEILYSLMKEKDAIYMKEDFSDADGVKAGQLEEEFAEMDGWSAESNAASLLSGIGIAEDQHFKLVKDLDGNQKVRVLLAQALFADPDIL
;
A
#
# COMPACT_ATOMS: atom_id res chain seq x y z
N LEU A 1 38.31 3.52 4.58
CA LEU A 1 37.40 3.07 3.49
C LEU A 1 38.18 3.15 2.19
N GLU A 2 38.39 2.01 1.51
CA GLU A 2 39.10 1.97 0.22
C GLU A 2 38.26 2.56 -0.91
N LYS A 3 38.94 3.11 -1.93
CA LYS A 3 38.36 3.74 -3.11
C LYS A 3 37.59 2.68 -3.94
N GLY A 4 36.29 2.87 -4.13
CA GLY A 4 35.48 2.09 -5.08
C GLY A 4 34.32 1.28 -4.50
N LYS A 5 34.12 1.24 -3.18
CA LYS A 5 32.92 0.60 -2.61
C LYS A 5 31.76 1.60 -2.52
N ARG A 6 30.64 1.28 -3.19
CA ARG A 6 29.37 1.98 -2.96
C ARG A 6 28.72 1.41 -1.71
N MET A 7 28.39 2.29 -0.78
CA MET A 7 27.73 1.98 0.48
C MET A 7 26.23 2.14 0.26
N ALA A 8 25.47 1.05 0.41
CA ALA A 8 24.02 1.16 0.48
C ALA A 8 23.65 1.83 1.81
N VAL A 9 23.02 3.00 1.75
CA VAL A 9 22.51 3.69 2.94
C VAL A 9 21.10 3.17 3.18
N LEU A 10 20.89 2.44 4.27
CA LEU A 10 19.57 2.12 4.78
C LEU A 10 18.94 3.45 5.22
N LYS A 11 17.99 4.00 4.45
CA LYS A 11 17.20 5.15 4.91
C LYS A 11 16.39 4.67 6.13
N GLN A 12 16.85 5.01 7.33
CA GLN A 12 16.19 4.71 8.60
C GLN A 12 14.93 5.58 8.81
N ASP A 13 14.02 5.61 7.84
CA ASP A 13 12.70 6.19 8.08
C ASP A 13 11.73 5.08 8.47
N HIS A 14 12.08 4.34 9.53
CA HIS A 14 11.27 3.24 10.07
C HIS A 14 9.89 3.71 10.57
N PHE A 15 9.67 5.03 10.63
CA PHE A 15 8.47 5.68 11.16
C PHE A 15 7.57 6.26 10.07
N ARG A 16 7.97 6.22 8.79
CA ARG A 16 7.23 6.84 7.68
C ARG A 16 5.76 6.38 7.60
N TYR A 17 5.48 5.15 8.01
CA TYR A 17 4.16 4.54 7.95
C TYR A 17 3.56 4.25 9.33
N ASP A 18 4.13 4.79 10.41
CA ASP A 18 3.75 4.43 11.78
C ASP A 18 2.28 4.70 12.10
N GLU A 19 1.69 5.71 11.47
CA GLU A 19 0.28 6.09 11.62
C GLU A 19 -0.64 5.45 10.57
N GLU A 20 -0.10 4.62 9.68
CA GLU A 20 -0.88 3.83 8.73
C GLU A 20 -1.17 2.44 9.28
N THR A 21 -2.25 1.83 8.81
CA THR A 21 -2.49 0.42 9.09
C THR A 21 -1.48 -0.44 8.33
N VAL A 22 -1.22 -1.64 8.85
CA VAL A 22 -0.33 -2.61 8.21
C VAL A 22 -0.79 -2.93 6.78
N LEU A 23 -2.09 -3.15 6.58
CA LEU A 23 -2.68 -3.45 5.28
C LEU A 23 -2.55 -2.27 4.31
N ASN A 24 -2.88 -1.05 4.74
CA ASN A 24 -2.70 0.15 3.92
C ASN A 24 -1.25 0.34 3.52
N THR A 25 -0.32 0.13 4.45
CA THR A 25 1.11 0.25 4.19
C THR A 25 1.54 -0.66 3.04
N VAL A 26 1.03 -1.89 2.98
CA VAL A 26 1.33 -2.80 1.86
C VAL A 26 0.72 -2.29 0.55
N MET A 27 -0.56 -1.90 0.57
CA MET A 27 -1.24 -1.38 -0.63
C MET A 27 -0.59 -0.11 -1.19
N MET A 28 -0.03 0.76 -0.33
CA MET A 28 0.74 1.94 -0.72
C MET A 28 1.98 1.61 -1.55
N GLY A 29 2.43 0.35 -1.58
CA GLY A 29 3.50 -0.10 -2.48
C GLY A 29 3.12 0.09 -3.95
N HIS A 30 1.86 -0.07 -4.30
CA HIS A 30 1.34 0.20 -5.64
C HIS A 30 0.72 1.62 -5.69
N GLU A 31 1.57 2.64 -5.83
CA GLU A 31 1.19 4.05 -5.68
C GLU A 31 -0.02 4.48 -6.54
N ILE A 32 -0.06 4.07 -7.82
CA ILE A 32 -1.15 4.42 -8.75
C ILE A 32 -2.47 3.82 -8.25
N LEU A 33 -2.53 2.51 -8.05
CA LEU A 33 -3.70 1.81 -7.54
C LEU A 33 -4.19 2.39 -6.21
N TYR A 34 -3.28 2.65 -5.27
CA TYR A 34 -3.64 3.23 -3.98
C TYR A 34 -4.23 4.65 -4.16
N SER A 35 -3.66 5.46 -5.04
CA SER A 35 -4.18 6.81 -5.32
C SER A 35 -5.58 6.77 -5.93
N LEU A 36 -5.84 5.83 -6.87
CA LEU A 36 -7.16 5.63 -7.46
C LEU A 36 -8.18 5.19 -6.41
N MET A 37 -7.80 4.28 -5.51
CA MET A 37 -8.65 3.86 -4.39
C MET A 37 -9.08 5.07 -3.55
N LYS A 38 -8.12 5.94 -3.17
CA LYS A 38 -8.39 7.15 -2.38
C LYS A 38 -9.22 8.19 -3.12
N GLU A 39 -8.99 8.38 -4.42
CA GLU A 39 -9.75 9.32 -5.24
C GLU A 39 -11.21 8.86 -5.41
N LYS A 40 -11.42 7.56 -5.66
CA LYS A 40 -12.76 6.95 -5.70
C LYS A 40 -13.51 7.14 -4.39
N ASP A 41 -12.89 6.77 -3.27
CA ASP A 41 -13.49 6.96 -1.94
C ASP A 41 -13.87 8.41 -1.71
N ALA A 42 -12.98 9.35 -2.02
CA ALA A 42 -13.23 10.78 -1.85
C ALA A 42 -14.40 11.27 -2.72
N ILE A 43 -14.50 10.82 -3.98
CA ILE A 43 -15.60 11.17 -4.88
C ILE A 43 -16.94 10.66 -4.33
N TYR A 44 -17.01 9.42 -3.86
CA TYR A 44 -18.24 8.87 -3.28
C TYR A 44 -18.62 9.49 -1.93
N MET A 45 -17.67 10.09 -1.22
CA MET A 45 -17.91 10.80 0.05
C MET A 45 -18.38 12.25 -0.12
N LYS A 46 -18.43 12.80 -1.35
CA LYS A 46 -18.90 14.18 -1.58
C LYS A 46 -20.39 14.31 -1.23
N GLU A 47 -20.71 15.23 -0.33
CA GLU A 47 -22.10 15.54 0.05
C GLU A 47 -22.91 16.13 -1.12
N ASP A 48 -22.24 16.83 -2.04
CA ASP A 48 -22.81 17.52 -3.21
C ASP A 48 -22.52 16.78 -4.53
N PHE A 49 -22.54 15.44 -4.50
CA PHE A 49 -22.26 14.59 -5.65
C PHE A 49 -23.08 15.00 -6.90
N SER A 50 -22.38 15.28 -7.99
CA SER A 50 -22.95 15.78 -9.25
C SER A 50 -22.86 14.76 -10.39
N ASP A 51 -23.57 15.01 -11.49
CA ASP A 51 -23.46 14.17 -12.70
C ASP A 51 -22.02 14.11 -13.24
N ALA A 52 -21.26 15.21 -13.12
CA ALA A 52 -19.85 15.26 -13.51
C ALA A 52 -18.97 14.36 -12.62
N ASP A 53 -19.27 14.29 -11.31
CA ASP A 53 -18.61 13.36 -10.40
C ASP A 53 -18.94 11.91 -10.76
N GLY A 54 -20.17 11.62 -11.19
CA GLY A 54 -20.58 10.31 -11.70
C GLY A 54 -19.78 9.87 -12.93
N VAL A 55 -19.56 10.77 -13.89
CA VAL A 55 -18.71 10.48 -15.06
C VAL A 55 -17.27 10.20 -14.64
N LYS A 56 -16.70 11.02 -13.75
CA LYS A 56 -15.34 10.84 -13.25
C LYS A 56 -15.19 9.54 -12.44
N ALA A 57 -16.17 9.22 -11.59
CA ALA A 57 -16.22 7.95 -10.86
C ALA A 57 -16.15 6.78 -11.83
N GLY A 58 -16.98 6.76 -12.88
CA GLY A 58 -16.96 5.70 -13.89
C GLY A 58 -15.59 5.49 -14.56
N GLN A 59 -14.87 6.57 -14.87
CA GLN A 59 -13.50 6.48 -15.42
C GLN A 59 -12.52 5.86 -14.42
N LEU A 60 -12.56 6.31 -13.16
CA LEU A 60 -11.72 5.76 -12.10
C LEU A 60 -12.06 4.30 -11.79
N GLU A 61 -13.33 3.92 -11.88
CA GLU A 61 -13.79 2.52 -11.73
C GLU A 61 -13.17 1.62 -12.79
N GLU A 62 -13.15 2.08 -14.05
CA GLU A 62 -12.55 1.37 -15.17
C GLU A 62 -11.03 1.19 -14.95
N GLU A 63 -10.29 2.27 -14.69
CA GLU A 63 -8.85 2.22 -14.43
C GLU A 63 -8.52 1.32 -13.22
N PHE A 64 -9.30 1.41 -12.15
CA PHE A 64 -9.12 0.58 -10.96
C PHE A 64 -9.36 -0.91 -11.26
N ALA A 65 -10.36 -1.23 -12.08
CA ALA A 65 -10.64 -2.61 -12.49
C ALA A 65 -9.56 -3.17 -13.41
N GLU A 66 -9.00 -2.36 -14.33
CA GLU A 66 -7.89 -2.77 -15.21
C GLU A 66 -6.63 -3.17 -14.42
N MET A 67 -6.42 -2.58 -13.24
CA MET A 67 -5.31 -2.89 -12.34
C MET A 67 -5.61 -4.01 -11.33
N ASP A 68 -6.69 -4.78 -11.53
CA ASP A 68 -7.16 -5.80 -10.58
C ASP A 68 -7.38 -5.23 -9.15
N GLY A 69 -7.81 -3.96 -9.08
CA GLY A 69 -7.90 -3.22 -7.83
C GLY A 69 -8.90 -3.82 -6.83
N TRP A 70 -9.93 -4.51 -7.32
CA TRP A 70 -10.90 -5.19 -6.46
C TRP A 70 -10.32 -6.36 -5.68
N SER A 71 -9.25 -6.98 -6.19
CA SER A 71 -8.55 -8.08 -5.53
C SER A 71 -7.42 -7.57 -4.63
N ALA A 72 -7.01 -6.31 -4.78
CA ALA A 72 -5.82 -5.71 -4.17
C ALA A 72 -5.73 -5.92 -2.66
N GLU A 73 -6.80 -5.64 -1.92
CA GLU A 73 -6.83 -5.80 -0.47
C GLU A 73 -6.62 -7.26 -0.05
N SER A 74 -7.32 -8.19 -0.72
CA SER A 74 -7.19 -9.62 -0.44
C SER A 74 -5.82 -10.18 -0.82
N ASN A 75 -5.23 -9.67 -1.90
CA ASN A 75 -3.88 -10.00 -2.35
C ASN A 75 -2.84 -9.48 -1.32
N ALA A 76 -3.00 -8.25 -0.84
CA ALA A 76 -2.14 -7.65 0.19
C ALA A 76 -2.24 -8.41 1.53
N ALA A 77 -3.45 -8.77 1.96
CA ALA A 77 -3.68 -9.57 3.16
C ALA A 77 -3.06 -10.97 3.03
N SER A 78 -3.23 -11.62 1.88
CA SER A 78 -2.63 -12.94 1.60
C SER A 78 -1.10 -12.89 1.63
N LEU A 79 -0.51 -11.84 1.06
CA LEU A 79 0.93 -11.61 1.09
C LEU A 79 1.46 -11.43 2.53
N LEU A 80 0.80 -10.60 3.34
CA LEU A 80 1.13 -10.39 4.74
C LEU A 80 1.09 -11.71 5.54
N SER A 81 0.03 -12.50 5.36
CA SER A 81 -0.10 -13.81 5.99
C SER A 81 1.01 -14.76 5.54
N GLY A 82 1.36 -14.77 4.26
CA GLY A 82 2.43 -15.59 3.68
C GLY A 82 3.83 -15.31 4.27
N ILE A 83 4.07 -14.10 4.76
CA ILE A 83 5.32 -13.71 5.43
C ILE A 83 5.21 -13.72 6.96
N GLY A 84 4.12 -14.23 7.53
CA GLY A 84 3.98 -14.39 8.98
C GLY A 84 3.58 -13.11 9.73
N ILE A 85 2.75 -12.28 9.12
CA ILE A 85 1.96 -11.25 9.81
C ILE A 85 0.51 -11.75 9.92
N ALA A 86 0.05 -12.00 11.14
CA ALA A 86 -1.27 -12.58 11.37
C ALA A 86 -2.40 -11.61 11.01
N GLU A 87 -3.57 -12.14 10.62
CA GLU A 87 -4.73 -11.35 10.19
C GLU A 87 -5.21 -10.33 11.23
N ASP A 88 -5.12 -10.67 12.52
CA ASP A 88 -5.46 -9.76 13.62
C ASP A 88 -4.52 -8.54 13.71
N GLN A 89 -3.41 -8.55 12.98
CA GLN A 89 -2.45 -7.45 12.90
C GLN A 89 -2.64 -6.58 11.65
N HIS A 90 -3.39 -7.02 10.64
CA HIS A 90 -3.51 -6.31 9.37
C HIS A 90 -4.11 -4.90 9.53
N PHE A 91 -5.00 -4.73 10.51
CA PHE A 91 -5.66 -3.46 10.82
C PHE A 91 -5.01 -2.68 11.98
N LYS A 92 -3.92 -3.20 12.58
CA LYS A 92 -3.14 -2.46 13.59
C LYS A 92 -2.32 -1.37 12.89
N LEU A 93 -1.96 -0.34 13.64
CA LEU A 93 -1.02 0.67 13.16
C LEU A 93 0.38 0.04 13.08
N VAL A 94 1.17 0.45 12.08
CA VAL A 94 2.55 -0.06 11.93
C VAL A 94 3.38 0.22 13.18
N LYS A 95 3.13 1.34 13.88
CA LYS A 95 3.84 1.67 15.12
C LYS A 95 3.66 0.65 16.24
N ASP A 96 2.56 -0.11 16.22
CA ASP A 96 2.24 -1.11 17.23
C ASP A 96 2.92 -2.47 16.96
N LEU A 97 3.65 -2.59 15.84
CA LEU A 97 4.42 -3.78 15.49
C LEU A 97 5.84 -3.75 16.07
N ASP A 98 6.39 -4.93 16.35
CA ASP A 98 7.80 -5.08 16.67
C ASP A 98 8.70 -4.80 15.45
N GLY A 99 9.99 -4.57 15.68
CA GLY A 99 10.93 -4.19 14.61
C GLY A 99 11.04 -5.24 13.49
N ASN A 100 10.95 -6.54 13.81
CA ASN A 100 11.01 -7.59 12.80
C ASN A 100 9.72 -7.62 11.98
N GLN A 101 8.57 -7.42 12.61
CA GLN A 101 7.28 -7.29 11.95
C GLN A 101 7.26 -6.07 11.02
N LYS A 102 7.75 -4.90 11.46
CA LYS A 102 7.87 -3.70 10.61
C LYS A 102 8.70 -3.98 9.34
N VAL A 103 9.85 -4.66 9.48
CA VAL A 103 10.68 -5.05 8.32
C VAL A 103 9.91 -5.96 7.36
N ARG A 104 9.14 -6.92 7.87
CA ARG A 104 8.30 -7.79 7.04
C ARG A 104 7.20 -7.01 6.32
N VAL A 105 6.54 -6.06 6.97
CA VAL A 105 5.54 -5.19 6.32
C VAL A 105 6.16 -4.36 5.19
N LEU A 106 7.34 -3.78 5.40
CA LEU A 106 8.05 -3.04 4.34
C LEU A 106 8.46 -3.95 3.17
N LEU A 107 8.82 -5.20 3.44
CA LEU A 107 9.09 -6.19 2.40
C LEU A 107 7.81 -6.53 1.61
N ALA A 108 6.68 -6.75 2.29
CA ALA A 108 5.39 -6.95 1.63
C ALA A 108 5.00 -5.74 0.76
N GLN A 109 5.18 -4.52 1.27
CA GLN A 109 4.94 -3.29 0.50
C GLN A 109 5.75 -3.28 -0.80
N ALA A 110 7.07 -3.58 -0.72
CA ALA A 110 7.92 -3.63 -1.91
C ALA A 110 7.52 -4.74 -2.90
N LEU A 111 7.08 -5.89 -2.39
CA LEU A 111 6.61 -7.02 -3.21
C LEU A 111 5.26 -6.76 -3.88
N PHE A 112 4.39 -5.96 -3.25
CA PHE A 112 3.07 -5.64 -3.76
C PHE A 112 3.10 -4.61 -4.91
N ALA A 113 4.18 -3.83 -5.02
CA ALA A 113 4.38 -2.78 -6.02
C ALA A 113 4.57 -3.28 -7.48
N ASP A 114 4.35 -4.57 -7.74
CA ASP A 114 4.70 -5.32 -8.96
C ASP A 114 6.23 -5.34 -9.23
N PRO A 115 6.93 -6.44 -8.87
CA PRO A 115 8.38 -6.47 -8.82
C PRO A 115 8.96 -6.83 -10.19
N ASP A 116 8.88 -5.93 -11.16
CA ASP A 116 9.74 -6.04 -12.34
C ASP A 116 11.23 -5.92 -11.94
N ILE A 117 11.54 -5.28 -10.78
CA ILE A 117 12.89 -5.18 -10.23
C ILE A 117 12.86 -5.18 -8.68
N LEU A 118 13.59 -6.12 -8.08
CA LEU A 118 14.03 -6.13 -6.67
C LEU A 118 15.55 -5.95 -6.58
#